data_AF-A0A6L7SY60-F1
#
_entry.id   AF-A0A6L7SY60-F1
#
_cell.length_a   1.000
_cell.length_b   1.000
_cell.length_c   1.000
_cell.angle_alpha   90.00
_cell.angle_beta   90.00
_cell.angle_gamma   90.00
#
_symmetry.space_group_name_H-M   'P 1'
#
loop_
_entity.id
_entity.type
_entity.pdbx_description
1 polymer ?
#
loop_
_entity_poly.entity_id
_entity_poly.type
_entity_poly.pdbx_seq_one_letter_code
_entity_poly.pdbx_strand_id
1 'polypeptide(L)'
;MTALIIAFWVALSIGPVAASTGPRAVVEHLSSLGSRVAGYPGSVRAAEYVEEWLQALGLATRRDSFAVVVPMDRGGRLEWEGESVPLYAVWPNGAQTSTVPPEGLRASAIWGGDGDWG
;
A
#
# COMPACT_ATOMS: atom_id res chain seq x y z
N MET A 1 32.14 3.13 -43.10
CA MET A 1 30.98 2.20 -43.03
C MET A 1 30.81 1.53 -41.66
N THR A 2 31.68 1.78 -40.68
CA THR A 2 31.62 1.16 -39.33
C THR A 2 30.89 2.01 -38.28
N ALA A 3 30.73 3.33 -38.50
CA ALA A 3 30.05 4.23 -37.57
C ALA A 3 28.50 4.22 -37.69
N LEU A 4 27.97 3.82 -38.85
CA LEU A 4 26.53 3.77 -39.12
C LEU A 4 25.83 2.56 -38.48
N ILE A 5 26.57 1.53 -38.08
CA ILE A 5 26.03 0.31 -37.48
C ILE A 5 25.81 0.47 -35.97
N ILE A 6 26.58 1.34 -35.30
CA ILE A 6 26.49 1.55 -33.84
C ILE A 6 25.25 2.40 -33.48
N ALA A 7 24.89 3.38 -34.31
CA ALA A 7 23.69 4.20 -34.10
C ALA A 7 22.38 3.40 -34.26
N PHE A 8 22.39 2.29 -35.03
CA PHE A 8 21.21 1.46 -35.26
C PHE A 8 20.93 0.48 -34.11
N TRP A 9 21.93 0.13 -33.29
CA TRP A 9 21.76 -0.76 -32.13
C TRP A 9 21.24 -0.06 -30.87
N VAL A 10 21.47 1.25 -30.73
CA VAL A 10 20.96 2.02 -29.59
C VAL A 10 19.45 2.29 -29.73
N ALA A 11 18.94 2.42 -30.96
CA ALA A 11 17.53 2.69 -31.21
C ALA A 11 16.59 1.48 -30.99
N LEU A 12 17.10 0.25 -30.97
CA LEU A 12 16.29 -0.96 -30.74
C LEU A 12 16.18 -1.39 -29.28
N SER A 13 16.85 -0.69 -28.35
CA SER A 13 16.83 -1.04 -26.92
C SER A 13 15.73 -0.31 -26.14
N ILE A 14 15.01 0.62 -26.77
CA ILE A 14 13.88 1.32 -26.16
C ILE A 14 12.62 0.54 -26.55
N GLY A 15 12.34 -0.53 -25.81
CA GLY A 15 11.03 -1.17 -25.86
C GLY A 15 9.92 -0.13 -25.59
N PRO A 16 8.67 -0.37 -26.04
CA PRO A 16 7.60 0.57 -25.83
C PRO A 16 7.40 0.75 -24.33
N VAL A 17 7.86 1.87 -23.80
CA VAL A 17 7.52 2.31 -22.46
C VAL A 17 6.05 2.68 -22.53
N ALA A 18 5.18 1.73 -22.21
CA ALA A 18 3.80 2.01 -21.88
C ALA A 18 3.78 2.75 -20.53
N ALA A 19 4.38 3.93 -20.48
CA ALA A 19 4.17 4.88 -19.41
C ALA A 19 2.68 5.24 -19.47
N SER A 20 1.96 4.96 -18.38
CA SER A 20 0.62 5.47 -18.15
C SER A 20 0.51 6.93 -18.62
N THR A 21 -0.42 7.18 -19.53
CA THR A 21 -0.60 8.42 -20.31
C THR A 21 -1.13 9.58 -19.47
N GLY A 22 -0.36 10.01 -18.46
CA GLY A 22 -0.57 11.23 -17.68
C GLY A 22 -0.92 11.02 -16.19
N PRO A 23 -0.97 12.10 -15.38
CA PRO A 23 -1.14 12.02 -13.93
C PRO A 23 -2.40 11.26 -13.47
N ARG A 24 -3.50 11.33 -14.23
CA ARG A 24 -4.72 10.58 -13.93
C ARG A 24 -4.49 9.07 -13.96
N ALA A 25 -3.86 8.56 -15.01
CA ALA A 25 -3.60 7.12 -15.16
C ALA A 25 -2.66 6.61 -14.06
N VAL A 26 -1.70 7.44 -13.63
CA VAL A 26 -0.83 7.14 -12.47
C VAL A 26 -1.65 7.04 -11.18
N VAL A 27 -2.54 8.00 -10.92
CA VAL A 27 -3.41 7.98 -9.73
C VAL A 27 -4.34 6.77 -9.75
N GLU A 28 -4.94 6.45 -10.89
CA GLU A 28 -5.80 5.27 -11.07
C GLU A 28 -5.04 3.98 -10.78
N HIS A 29 -3.84 3.83 -11.34
CA HIS A 29 -2.98 2.67 -11.08
C HIS A 29 -2.61 2.59 -9.59
N LEU A 30 -2.05 3.64 -9.00
CA LEU A 30 -1.61 3.65 -7.61
C LEU A 30 -2.76 3.44 -6.62
N SER A 31 -3.98 3.88 -6.95
CA SER A 31 -5.16 3.69 -6.10
C SER A 31 -5.73 2.27 -6.19
N SER A 32 -5.44 1.55 -7.28
CA SER A 32 -5.84 0.14 -7.45
C SER A 32 -5.00 -0.85 -6.60
N LEU A 33 -3.87 -0.41 -6.06
CA LEU A 33 -2.93 -1.26 -5.30
C LEU A 33 -3.37 -1.53 -3.85
N GLY A 34 -4.58 -1.13 -3.47
CA GLY A 34 -5.06 -1.19 -2.09
C GLY A 34 -4.37 -0.17 -1.19
N SER A 35 -4.36 -0.41 0.13
CA SER A 35 -3.70 0.49 1.07
C SER A 35 -2.20 0.60 0.79
N ARG A 36 -1.72 1.84 0.68
CA ARG A 36 -0.32 2.20 0.47
C ARG A 36 0.34 2.80 1.72
N VAL A 37 -0.22 2.52 2.90
CA VAL A 37 0.48 2.75 4.18
C VAL A 37 1.85 2.06 4.12
N ALA A 38 2.92 2.75 4.54
CA ALA A 38 4.25 2.18 4.51
C ALA A 38 4.28 0.82 5.23
N GLY A 39 4.91 -0.20 4.63
CA GLY A 39 4.94 -1.57 5.14
C GLY A 39 3.74 -2.44 4.75
N TYR A 40 2.68 -1.88 4.16
CA TYR A 40 1.59 -2.68 3.56
C TYR A 40 1.99 -3.19 2.17
N PRO A 41 1.40 -4.31 1.69
CA PRO A 41 1.68 -4.84 0.36
C PRO A 41 1.44 -3.85 -0.78
N GLY A 42 0.46 -2.95 -0.66
CA GLY A 42 0.22 -1.90 -1.66
C GLY A 42 1.34 -0.88 -1.74
N SER A 43 2.03 -0.59 -0.63
CA SER A 43 3.19 0.31 -0.62
C SER A 43 4.40 -0.29 -1.35
N VAL A 44 4.61 -1.60 -1.21
CA VAL A 44 5.69 -2.33 -1.91
C VAL A 44 5.46 -2.30 -3.42
N ARG A 45 4.24 -2.66 -3.86
CA ARG A 45 3.85 -2.62 -5.27
C ARG A 45 3.93 -1.22 -5.88
N ALA A 46 3.57 -0.19 -5.10
CA ALA A 46 3.69 1.19 -5.56
C ALA A 46 5.17 1.58 -5.78
N ALA A 47 6.07 1.14 -4.90
CA ALA A 47 7.49 1.38 -5.06
C ALA A 47 8.08 0.61 -6.26
N GLU A 48 7.62 -0.60 -6.53
CA GLU A 48 7.99 -1.38 -7.74
C GLU A 48 7.54 -0.64 -9.01
N TYR A 49 6.29 -0.19 -9.05
CA TYR A 49 5.75 0.58 -10.17
C TYR A 49 6.55 1.85 -10.47
N VAL A 50 6.93 2.61 -9.43
CA VAL A 50 7.76 3.82 -9.59
C VAL A 50 9.17 3.45 -10.07
N GLU A 51 9.78 2.40 -9.50
CA GLU A 51 11.10 1.91 -9.90
C GLU A 51 11.12 1.49 -11.38
N GLU A 52 10.15 0.69 -11.83
CA GLU A 52 9.98 0.29 -13.22
C GLU A 52 9.82 1.50 -14.15
N TRP A 53 9.03 2.49 -13.73
CA TRP A 53 8.81 3.70 -14.52
C TRP A 53 10.08 4.54 -14.66
N LEU A 54 10.86 4.71 -13.59
CA LEU A 54 12.15 5.41 -13.62
C LEU A 54 13.18 4.67 -14.50
N GLN A 55 13.24 3.34 -14.40
CA GLN A 55 14.10 2.51 -15.24
C GLN A 55 13.72 2.61 -16.72
N ALA A 56 12.42 2.61 -17.02
CA ALA A 56 11.89 2.75 -18.37
C ALA A 56 12.27 4.11 -19.01
N LEU A 57 12.42 5.16 -18.21
CA LEU A 57 12.94 6.46 -18.65
C LEU A 57 14.47 6.49 -18.84
N GLY A 58 15.17 5.38 -18.59
CA GLY A 58 16.63 5.29 -18.68
C GLY A 58 17.35 5.95 -17.51
N LEU A 59 16.66 6.19 -16.38
CA LEU A 59 17.26 6.82 -15.20
C LEU A 59 17.99 5.79 -14.34
N ALA A 60 19.18 6.16 -13.87
CA ALA A 60 19.90 5.39 -12.86
C ALA A 60 19.06 5.34 -11.57
N THR A 61 18.58 4.15 -11.22
CA THR A 61 17.61 3.93 -10.15
C THR A 61 18.22 3.03 -9.07
N ARG A 62 17.94 3.33 -7.80
CA ARG A 62 18.26 2.47 -6.67
C ARG A 62 17.10 2.43 -5.68
N ARG A 63 16.97 1.32 -4.97
CA ARG A 63 16.01 1.15 -3.89
C ARG A 63 16.74 1.10 -2.55
N ASP A 64 16.43 2.04 -1.68
CA ASP A 64 16.95 2.09 -0.31
C ASP A 64 15.86 1.56 0.65
N SER A 65 16.16 0.46 1.36
CA SER A 65 15.22 -0.20 2.28
C SER A 65 15.51 0.16 3.74
N PHE A 66 14.47 0.32 4.54
CA PHE A 66 14.57 0.50 5.98
C PHE A 66 13.43 -0.24 6.70
N ALA A 67 13.69 -0.64 7.95
CA ALA A 67 12.69 -1.33 8.76
C ALA A 67 11.70 -0.33 9.36
N VAL A 68 10.42 -0.68 9.34
CA VAL A 68 9.33 0.06 9.98
C VAL A 68 8.45 -0.90 10.76
N VAL A 69 7.98 -0.47 11.93
CA VAL A 69 6.96 -1.18 12.70
C VAL A 69 5.62 -0.57 12.33
N VAL A 70 4.70 -1.40 11.82
CA VAL A 70 3.45 -0.93 11.24
C VAL A 70 2.29 -1.77 11.77
N PRO A 71 1.26 -1.16 12.37
CA PRO A 71 0.06 -1.87 12.77
C PRO A 71 -0.69 -2.32 11.51
N MET A 72 -0.73 -3.62 11.25
CA MET A 72 -1.45 -4.18 10.11
C MET A 72 -2.91 -4.41 10.48
N ASP A 73 -3.80 -3.60 9.93
CA ASP A 73 -5.25 -3.82 9.98
C ASP A 73 -5.66 -4.99 9.07
N ARG A 74 -6.19 -6.05 9.69
CA ARG A 74 -6.72 -7.24 9.00
C ARG A 74 -8.26 -7.26 9.00
N GLY A 75 -8.89 -6.17 9.42
CA GLY A 75 -10.31 -6.04 9.67
C GLY A 75 -10.73 -6.65 10.99
N GLY A 76 -11.95 -6.31 11.41
CA GLY A 76 -12.63 -6.89 12.54
C GLY A 76 -14.13 -6.96 12.28
N ARG A 77 -14.83 -7.77 13.07
CA ARG A 77 -16.29 -7.85 13.08
C ARG A 77 -16.82 -7.87 14.50
N LEU A 78 -17.94 -7.20 14.71
CA LEU A 78 -18.77 -7.30 15.90
C LEU A 78 -19.99 -8.14 15.56
N GLU A 79 -20.23 -9.18 16.35
CA GLU A 79 -21.44 -9.99 16.26
C GLU A 79 -22.38 -9.57 17.40
N TRP A 80 -23.57 -9.07 17.06
CA TRP A 80 -24.56 -8.58 18.04
C TRP A 80 -25.98 -8.90 17.57
N GLU A 81 -26.76 -9.59 18.40
CA GLU A 81 -28.18 -9.91 18.13
C GLU A 81 -28.46 -10.57 16.76
N GLY A 82 -27.50 -11.34 16.25
CA GLY A 82 -27.60 -12.01 14.94
C GLY A 82 -27.13 -11.15 13.76
N GLU A 83 -26.67 -9.93 14.01
CA GLU A 83 -26.06 -9.05 13.02
C GLU A 83 -24.53 -9.08 13.12
N SER A 84 -23.86 -9.00 11.96
CA SER A 84 -22.42 -8.86 11.83
C SER A 84 -22.08 -7.45 11.32
N VAL A 85 -21.47 -6.63 12.15
CA VAL A 85 -21.06 -5.26 11.82
C VAL A 85 -19.54 -5.20 11.60
N PRO A 86 -19.04 -4.64 10.48
CA PRO A 86 -17.60 -4.44 10.28
C PRO A 86 -17.05 -3.43 11.28
N LEU A 87 -15.92 -3.76 11.90
CA LEU A 87 -15.15 -2.84 12.74
C LEU A 87 -13.94 -2.33 11.97
N TYR A 88 -13.69 -1.03 12.10
CA TYR A 88 -12.51 -0.37 11.54
C TYR A 88 -11.59 0.00 12.70
N ALA A 89 -10.34 -0.47 12.65
CA ALA A 89 -9.36 -0.18 13.67
C ALA A 89 -9.02 1.31 13.69
N VAL A 90 -8.90 1.89 14.88
CA VAL A 90 -8.33 3.23 15.04
C VAL A 90 -6.82 3.17 14.79
N TRP A 91 -6.25 4.23 14.22
CA TRP A 91 -4.80 4.31 14.10
C TRP A 91 -4.20 4.46 15.51
N PRO A 92 -3.30 3.55 15.93
CA PRO A 92 -2.79 3.59 17.30
C PRO A 92 -1.71 4.66 17.48
N ASN A 93 -1.57 5.14 18.71
CA ASN A 93 -0.51 6.08 19.11
C ASN A 93 0.89 5.38 19.24
N GLY A 94 1.05 4.18 18.69
CA GLY A 94 2.26 3.36 18.77
C GLY A 94 2.09 1.98 18.12
N ALA A 95 3.00 1.04 18.39
CA ALA A 95 2.93 -0.34 17.88
C ALA A 95 1.95 -1.23 18.69
N GLN A 96 0.79 -0.70 19.05
CA GLN A 96 -0.26 -1.42 19.77
C GLN A 96 -1.45 -1.59 18.84
N THR A 97 -1.66 -2.80 18.33
CA THR A 97 -2.76 -3.07 17.41
C THR A 97 -4.09 -3.14 18.15
N SER A 98 -5.16 -2.66 17.52
CA SER A 98 -6.54 -2.98 17.93
C SER A 98 -6.79 -4.45 17.64
N THR A 99 -6.53 -5.31 18.63
CA THR A 99 -6.60 -6.76 18.45
C THR A 99 -7.17 -7.47 19.67
N VAL A 100 -7.69 -8.67 19.46
CA VAL A 100 -8.21 -9.59 20.47
C VAL A 100 -7.53 -10.94 20.26
N PRO A 101 -7.62 -11.90 21.21
CA PRO A 101 -7.15 -13.27 20.99
C PRO A 101 -7.75 -13.88 19.71
N PRO A 102 -7.08 -14.85 19.05
CA PRO A 102 -7.55 -15.46 17.80
C PRO A 102 -8.97 -16.05 17.88
N GLU A 103 -9.37 -16.55 19.04
CA GLU A 103 -10.71 -17.07 19.35
C GLU A 103 -11.79 -15.97 19.47
N GLY A 104 -11.39 -14.70 19.44
CA GLY A 104 -12.24 -13.53 19.64
C GLY A 104 -12.44 -13.15 21.10
N LEU A 105 -13.24 -12.11 21.34
CA LEU A 105 -13.63 -11.65 22.67
C LEU A 105 -15.16 -11.69 22.78
N ARG A 106 -15.68 -12.37 23.81
CA ARG A 106 -17.10 -12.36 24.18
C ARG A 106 -17.26 -11.71 25.55
N ALA A 107 -18.00 -10.62 25.61
CA ALA A 107 -18.24 -9.88 26.83
C ALA A 107 -19.61 -9.19 26.78
N SER A 108 -20.15 -8.82 27.94
CA SER A 108 -21.33 -7.97 28.02
C SER A 108 -21.01 -6.57 27.51
N ALA A 109 -21.89 -6.01 26.69
CA ALA A 109 -21.79 -4.62 26.29
C ALA A 109 -22.17 -3.69 27.45
N ILE A 110 -21.39 -2.62 27.65
CA ILE A 110 -21.64 -1.59 28.66
C ILE A 110 -21.76 -0.25 27.94
N TRP A 111 -22.86 0.46 28.17
CA TRP A 111 -23.06 1.81 27.63
C TRP A 111 -22.21 2.82 28.41
N GLY A 112 -21.22 3.41 27.74
CA GLY A 112 -20.27 4.35 28.34
C GLY A 112 -20.68 5.83 28.29
N GLY A 113 -21.89 6.16 27.80
CA GLY A 113 -22.29 7.55 27.59
C GLY A 113 -21.35 8.28 26.63
N ASP A 114 -21.00 9.53 26.97
CA ASP A 114 -20.11 10.39 26.18
C ASP A 114 -18.61 10.10 26.40
N GLY A 115 -18.28 9.13 27.27
CA GLY A 115 -16.89 8.80 27.59
C GLY A 115 -16.18 9.82 28.49
N ASP A 116 -16.93 10.65 29.20
CA ASP A 116 -16.42 11.58 30.22
C ASP A 116 -16.23 10.86 31.57
N TRP A 117 -15.21 11.27 32.33
CA TRP A 117 -14.94 10.81 33.69
C TRP A 117 -15.37 11.81 34.78
N GLY A 118 -15.90 12.98 34.40
CA GLY A 118 -16.38 14.03 35.31
C GLY A 118 -15.33 15.10 35.62
#